data_AF-A0ABD6APP6-F1
#
_entry.id   AF-A0ABD6APP6-F1
#
_cell.length_a   1.000
_cell.length_b   1.000
_cell.length_c   1.000
_cell.angle_alpha   90.00
_cell.angle_beta   90.00
_cell.angle_gamma   90.00
#
_symmetry.space_group_name_H-M   'P 1'
#
loop_
_entity.id
_entity.type
_entity.pdbx_description
1 polymer ?
#
loop_
_entity_poly.entity_id
_entity_poly.type
_entity_poly.pdbx_seq_one_letter_code
_entity_poly.pdbx_strand_id
1 'polypeptide(L)' 'GRLYPNLDTLVEKGLVEKSQRDKRTNEYATTRRGSREIEARAGWEAQYTDRS' A
#
# COMPACT_ATOMS: atom_id res chain seq x y z
N GLY A 1 -9.70 7.14 -13.26
CA GLY A 1 -10.27 7.05 -11.90
C GLY A 1 -9.19 6.57 -10.97
N ARG A 2 -8.82 7.36 -9.94
CA ARG A 2 -7.67 7.03 -9.09
C ARG A 2 -8.00 5.82 -8.22
N LEU A 3 -7.38 4.72 -8.60
CA LEU A 3 -7.42 3.44 -7.95
C LEU A 3 -6.40 3.44 -6.81
N TYR A 4 -6.83 3.88 -5.64
CA TYR A 4 -6.30 3.31 -4.41
C TYR A 4 -7.47 2.74 -3.64
N PRO A 5 -7.68 1.42 -3.72
CA PRO A 5 -8.65 0.81 -2.87
C PRO A 5 -8.16 1.00 -1.44
N ASN A 6 -9.13 1.32 -0.60
CA ASN A 6 -9.08 1.49 0.85
C ASN A 6 -8.01 0.60 1.50
N LEU A 7 -7.37 1.07 2.57
CA LEU A 7 -6.31 0.32 3.29
C LEU A 7 -6.66 -1.15 3.57
N ASP A 8 -7.93 -1.48 3.79
CA ASP A 8 -8.40 -2.85 3.96
C ASP A 8 -8.12 -3.76 2.74
N THR A 9 -8.16 -3.24 1.50
CA THR A 9 -7.78 -4.01 0.32
C THR A 9 -6.28 -4.29 0.25
N LEU A 10 -5.45 -3.39 0.79
CA LEU A 10 -4.01 -3.66 0.92
C LEU A 10 -3.75 -4.75 1.98
N VAL A 11 -4.60 -4.82 3.02
CA VAL A 11 -4.60 -5.90 4.01
C VAL A 11 -5.03 -7.22 3.39
N GLU A 12 -6.12 -7.25 2.64
CA GLU A 12 -6.61 -8.45 1.93
C GLU A 12 -5.58 -8.99 0.94
N LYS A 13 -4.81 -8.10 0.29
CA LYS A 13 -3.73 -8.48 -0.62
C LYS A 13 -2.43 -8.91 0.09
N GLY A 14 -2.37 -8.80 1.42
CA GLY A 14 -1.20 -9.14 2.23
C GLY A 14 -0.01 -8.19 2.04
N LEU A 15 -0.28 -6.96 1.58
CA LEU A 15 0.74 -5.92 1.36
C LEU A 15 0.99 -5.12 2.65
N VAL A 16 -0.03 -4.99 3.48
CA VAL A 16 0.08 -4.37 4.80
C VAL A 16 -0.59 -5.26 5.84
N GLU A 17 -0.05 -5.26 7.04
CA GLU A 17 -0.66 -5.86 8.22
C GLU A 17 -1.35 -4.75 9.02
N LYS A 18 -2.56 -5.03 9.47
CA LYS A 18 -3.32 -4.13 10.35
C LYS A 18 -3.19 -4.63 11.78
N SER A 19 -2.69 -3.78 12.67
CA SER A 19 -2.70 -4.00 14.10
C SER A 19 -3.60 -2.97 14.77
N GLN A 20 -4.24 -3.35 15.87
CA GLN A 20 -5.04 -2.43 16.66
C GLN A 20 -4.19 -1.92 17.82
N ARG A 21 -3.85 -0.62 17.80
CA ARG A 21 -3.08 0.00 18.89
C ARG A 21 -3.99 0.37 20.06
N ASP A 22 -5.20 0.82 19.77
CA ASP A 22 -6.26 1.05 20.75
C ASP A 22 -7.65 0.91 20.11
N LYS A 23 -8.73 1.07 20.88
CA LYS A 23 -10.11 0.89 20.42
C LYS A 23 -10.53 1.80 19.25
N ARG A 24 -9.74 2.83 18.92
CA ARG A 24 -10.01 3.80 17.83
C ARG A 24 -8.83 3.95 16.86
N THR A 25 -7.62 3.56 17.25
CA THR A 25 -6.41 3.71 16.43
C THR A 25 -5.97 2.36 15.86
N ASN A 26 -6.08 2.22 14.53
CA ASN A 26 -5.47 1.13 13.78
C ASN A 26 -4.10 1.57 13.28
N GLU A 27 -3.07 0.75 13.52
CA GLU A 27 -1.77 0.89 12.89
C GLU A 27 -1.67 -0.06 11.70
N TYR A 28 -0.96 0.39 10.67
CA TYR A 28 -0.71 -0.40 9.47
C TYR A 28 0.79 -0.50 9.27
N ALA A 29 1.31 -1.72 9.23
CA ALA A 29 2.70 -2.00 8.97
C ALA A 29 2.86 -2.65 7.59
N THR A 30 3.79 -2.16 6.79
CA THR A 30 4.06 -2.76 5.47
C THR A 30 4.76 -4.11 5.65
N THR A 31 4.25 -5.14 4.97
CA THR A 31 4.91 -6.46 4.97
C THR A 31 6.13 -6.43 4.06
N ARG A 32 7.06 -7.38 4.24
CA ARG A 32 8.21 -7.52 3.31
C ARG A 32 7.77 -7.69 1.85
N ARG A 33 6.60 -8.31 1.62
CA ARG A 33 5.99 -8.42 0.30
C ARG A 33 5.46 -7.06 -0.17
N GLY A 34 4.73 -6.36 0.68
CA GLY A 34 4.23 -5.02 0.41
C GLY A 34 5.31 -4.04 0.00
N SER A 35 6.47 -4.07 0.67
CA SER A 35 7.59 -3.19 0.33
C SER A 35 8.08 -3.40 -1.12
N ARG A 36 8.20 -4.65 -1.58
CA ARG A 36 8.61 -4.93 -2.98
C ARG A 36 7.57 -4.47 -3.99
N GLU A 37 6.29 -4.68 -3.68
CA GLU A 37 5.19 -4.26 -4.57
C GLU A 37 5.07 -2.73 -4.63
N ILE A 38 5.31 -2.05 -3.51
CA ILE A 38 5.38 -0.58 -3.46
C ILE A 38 6.56 -0.07 -4.29
N GLU A 39 7.74 -0.68 -4.18
CA GLU A 39 8.90 -0.32 -5.01
C GLU A 39 8.63 -0.57 -6.50
N ALA A 40 8.05 -1.71 -6.86
CA ALA A 40 7.67 -2.02 -8.24
C ALA A 40 6.62 -1.04 -8.78
N ARG A 41 5.64 -0.67 -7.95
CA ARG A 41 4.62 0.32 -8.28
C ARG A 41 5.21 1.71 -8.42
N ALA A 42 6.09 2.13 -7.51
CA ALA A 42 6.79 3.41 -7.57
C ALA A 42 7.69 3.50 -8.81
N GLY A 43 8.36 2.42 -9.18
CA GLY A 43 9.12 2.32 -10.43
C GLY A 43 8.23 2.43 -11.67
N TRP A 44 7.06 1.77 -11.68
CA TRP A 44 6.08 1.92 -12.76
C TRP A 44 5.50 3.34 -12.84
N GLU A 45 5.12 3.94 -11.71
CA GLU A 45 4.62 5.31 -11.67
C GLU A 45 5.68 6.33 -12.12
N ALA A 46 6.94 6.16 -11.72
CA ALA A 46 8.04 6.99 -12.18
C ALA A 46 8.22 6.93 -13.71
N GLN A 47 8.03 5.76 -14.34
CA GLN A 47 8.12 5.63 -15.79
C GLN A 47 6.92 6.19 -16.56
N TYR A 48 5.77 6.36 -15.91
CA TYR A 48 4.55 6.86 -16.55
C TYR A 48 4.24 8.33 -16.22
N THR A 49 4.87 8.90 -15.19
CA THR A 49 4.66 10.31 -14.79
C THR A 49 5.65 11.27 -15.50
N ASP A 50 6.72 10.77 -16.11
CA ASP A 50 7.68 11.54 -16.93
C ASP A 50 7.20 11.73 -18.40
N ARG A 51 5.88 11.69 -18.62
CA ARG A 51 5.24 12.04 -19.90
C ARG A 51 4.18 13.10 -19.65
N SER A 52 4.62 14.30 -19.27
CA SER A 52 3.79 15.51 -19.26
C SER A 52 4.62 16.75 -19.57
#